data_AF-A0A4S4LLG7-F1
#
_entry.id   AF-A0A4S4LLG7-F1
#
_cell.length_a   1.000
_cell.length_b   1.000
_cell.length_c   1.000
_cell.angle_alpha   90.00
_cell.angle_beta   90.00
_cell.angle_gamma   90.00
#
_symmetry.space_group_name_H-M   'P 1'
#
loop_
_entity.id
_entity.type
_entity.pdbx_description
1 polymer ?
#
loop_
_entity_poly.entity_id
_entity_poly.type
_entity_poly.pdbx_seq_one_letter_code
_entity_poly.pdbx_strand_id
1 'polypeptide(L)'
;MTIMGYNLNVFVQVFDSTSSLQAVGVTFPPEILGRIIELTLPDPPPCDFVQLKRSPHLPRCTVKERSNERARMLLVLSHVSRYWRAVITSHASLWSSIEAPLNHCSTGERDIVKLCAERSKDTLLRMTNFHDHDLTFLVRESHRLVYLSLYLEPEHYTGNRMHAPQLESLLLASMDPSSFPDLPDFMQSDFPRLRRLWLQGFTSWSKYRFSHLTHLMLSRGEATDPISMIHFLDLLRENAGLELLVLDEVYLTLDHAARPPHPVQLLRLRYLVTNNMYYDTIRNVISLVKVPPTTPARFRMRRVSWQDITQIFSIETYPQLILTNDTVISIVVWQQREMSCFIYNQNYRFEISICESFGIGPGNTPLRFSLPMVDNSQIRELSIEISSKATGWRPLFFPFDSRSHEVDD
;
A
#
# COMPACT_ATOMS: atom_id res chain seq x y z
N MET A 1 10.66 -21.54 -29.84
CA MET A 1 10.02 -21.16 -28.56
C MET A 1 10.80 -19.97 -28.04
N THR A 2 10.28 -18.77 -28.31
CA THR A 2 10.99 -17.50 -28.16
C THR A 2 10.51 -16.86 -26.86
N ILE A 3 11.34 -16.89 -25.82
CA ILE A 3 11.08 -16.20 -24.56
C ILE A 3 11.43 -14.73 -24.83
N MET A 4 10.43 -13.84 -24.84
CA MET A 4 10.65 -12.40 -24.75
C MET A 4 11.16 -12.09 -23.35
N GLY A 5 12.47 -12.22 -23.15
CA GLY A 5 13.17 -11.64 -22.01
C GLY A 5 13.26 -10.14 -22.21
N TYR A 6 13.02 -9.39 -21.13
CA TYR A 6 13.43 -8.00 -21.06
C TYR A 6 14.94 -7.94 -21.33
N ASN A 7 15.32 -7.56 -22.55
CA ASN A 7 16.70 -7.31 -22.93
C ASN A 7 17.19 -6.07 -22.18
N LEU A 8 17.73 -6.28 -20.99
CA LEU A 8 18.81 -5.41 -20.51
C LEU A 8 20.00 -5.65 -21.45
N ASN A 9 20.02 -4.92 -22.56
CA ASN A 9 21.18 -4.75 -23.43
C ASN A 9 22.24 -3.92 -22.67
N VAL A 10 22.73 -4.44 -21.55
CA VAL A 10 24.07 -4.08 -21.09
C VAL A 10 25.00 -4.83 -22.04
N PHE A 11 25.32 -4.19 -23.17
CA PHE A 11 26.36 -4.66 -24.07
C PHE A 11 27.69 -4.61 -23.31
N VAL A 12 27.98 -5.65 -22.53
CA VAL A 12 29.36 -6.01 -22.25
C VAL A 12 29.85 -6.62 -23.56
N GLN A 13 30.36 -5.78 -24.46
CA GLN A 13 31.12 -6.25 -25.61
C GLN A 13 32.33 -7.00 -25.06
N VAL A 14 32.20 -8.32 -24.96
CA VAL A 14 33.33 -9.21 -24.81
C VAL A 14 34.08 -9.12 -26.14
N PHE A 15 35.12 -8.30 -26.17
CA PHE A 15 36.00 -8.20 -27.33
C PHE A 15 36.67 -9.55 -27.55
N ASP A 16 36.18 -10.32 -28.52
CA ASP A 16 36.84 -11.53 -29.00
C ASP A 16 38.15 -11.12 -29.68
N SER A 17 39.22 -11.19 -28.90
CA SER A 17 40.54 -10.68 -29.25
C SER A 17 41.31 -11.77 -30.00
N THR A 18 41.03 -11.95 -31.29
CA THR A 18 41.84 -12.82 -32.17
C THR A 18 43.11 -12.14 -32.69
N SER A 19 43.36 -10.89 -32.31
CA SER A 19 44.61 -10.17 -32.58
C SER A 19 45.54 -10.26 -31.36
N SER A 20 46.72 -10.84 -31.55
CA SER A 20 47.79 -11.04 -30.56
C SER A 20 48.46 -9.74 -30.06
N LEU A 21 47.82 -8.59 -30.23
CA LEU A 21 48.31 -7.29 -29.81
C LEU A 21 47.75 -6.99 -28.42
N GLN A 22 48.58 -7.24 -27.39
CA GLN A 22 48.49 -6.74 -26.01
C GLN A 22 47.12 -6.16 -25.63
N ALA A 23 46.14 -7.04 -25.38
CA ALA A 23 44.90 -6.64 -24.76
C ALA A 23 45.23 -6.19 -23.33
N VAL A 24 45.29 -4.86 -23.12
CA VAL A 24 45.26 -4.28 -21.78
C VAL A 24 43.88 -4.60 -21.23
N GLY A 25 43.78 -5.74 -20.54
CA GLY A 25 42.53 -6.19 -19.93
C GLY A 25 42.11 -5.18 -18.87
N VAL A 26 41.18 -4.29 -19.22
CA VAL A 26 40.56 -3.39 -18.25
C VAL A 26 39.67 -4.24 -17.35
N THR A 27 40.22 -4.63 -16.20
CA THR A 27 39.47 -5.34 -15.17
C THR A 27 38.77 -4.33 -14.29
N PHE A 28 37.44 -4.37 -14.23
CA PHE A 28 36.69 -3.59 -13.26
C PHE A 28 37.09 -4.00 -11.83
N PRO A 29 37.33 -3.05 -10.92
CA PRO A 29 37.47 -3.36 -9.49
C PRO A 29 36.24 -4.12 -8.97
N PRO A 30 36.42 -5.03 -8.00
CA PRO A 30 35.35 -5.90 -7.53
C PRO A 30 34.17 -5.12 -6.93
N GLU A 31 34.42 -3.96 -6.32
CA GLU A 31 33.39 -3.08 -5.73
C GLU A 31 32.51 -2.45 -6.83
N ILE A 32 33.13 -2.02 -7.93
CA ILE A 32 32.42 -1.43 -9.07
C ILE A 32 31.58 -2.49 -9.76
N LEU A 33 32.14 -3.68 -9.99
CA LEU A 33 31.39 -4.78 -10.57
C LEU A 33 30.25 -5.23 -9.66
N GLY A 34 30.48 -5.33 -8.35
CA GLY A 34 29.45 -5.64 -7.36
C GLY A 34 28.29 -4.65 -7.41
N ARG A 35 28.60 -3.35 -7.52
CA ARG A 35 27.58 -2.30 -7.62
C ARG A 35 26.83 -2.33 -8.95
N ILE A 36 27.51 -2.59 -10.08
CA ILE A 36 26.85 -2.78 -11.38
C ILE A 36 25.88 -3.94 -11.30
N ILE A 37 26.31 -5.08 -10.74
CA ILE A 37 25.45 -6.25 -10.55
C ILE A 37 24.24 -5.86 -9.72
N GLU A 38 24.43 -5.22 -8.56
CA GLU A 38 23.34 -4.79 -7.68
C GLU A 38 22.27 -3.95 -8.40
N LEU A 39 22.68 -3.00 -9.25
CA LEU A 39 21.79 -2.14 -10.03
C LEU A 39 21.09 -2.86 -11.19
N THR A 40 21.65 -3.97 -11.66
CA THR A 40 21.01 -4.80 -12.70
C THR A 40 20.01 -5.81 -12.13
N LEU A 41 20.10 -6.10 -10.82
CA LEU A 41 19.18 -7.01 -10.17
C LEU A 41 17.78 -6.39 -10.09
N PRO A 42 16.71 -7.20 -10.19
CA PRO A 42 15.38 -6.69 -9.90
C PRO A 42 15.39 -6.08 -8.50
N ASP A 43 14.83 -4.88 -8.39
CA ASP A 43 14.56 -4.30 -7.10
C ASP A 43 13.66 -5.27 -6.34
N PRO A 44 13.91 -5.48 -5.03
CA PRO A 44 12.92 -6.15 -4.22
C PRO A 44 11.60 -5.41 -4.42
N PRO A 45 10.48 -6.13 -4.59
CA PRO A 45 9.19 -5.50 -4.85
C PRO A 45 9.05 -4.35 -3.87
N PRO A 46 8.83 -3.11 -4.37
CA PRO A 46 8.92 -1.95 -3.52
C PRO A 46 8.01 -2.20 -2.32
N CYS A 47 8.54 -1.95 -1.11
CA CYS A 47 7.75 -1.95 0.12
C CYS A 47 6.56 -0.97 0.04
N ASP A 48 6.48 -0.20 -1.05
CA ASP A 48 5.45 0.76 -1.34
C ASP A 48 4.13 0.04 -1.54
N PHE A 49 3.26 0.32 -0.56
CA PHE A 49 1.82 0.19 -0.43
C PHE A 49 0.95 0.32 -1.71
N VAL A 50 1.54 0.59 -2.88
CA VAL A 50 0.90 0.92 -4.15
C VAL A 50 0.45 -0.33 -4.93
N GLN A 51 0.96 -1.53 -4.64
CA GLN A 51 0.45 -2.75 -5.29
C GLN A 51 -0.98 -3.14 -4.89
N LEU A 52 -1.56 -2.49 -3.88
CA LEU A 52 -2.98 -2.60 -3.52
C LEU A 52 -3.95 -2.30 -4.67
N LYS A 53 -3.47 -1.62 -5.73
CA LYS A 53 -4.25 -1.26 -6.90
C LYS A 53 -4.30 -2.32 -8.01
N ARG A 54 -3.90 -3.58 -7.78
CA ARG A 54 -4.26 -4.63 -8.74
C ARG A 54 -5.74 -4.97 -8.59
N SER A 55 -6.54 -4.17 -9.29
CA SER A 55 -7.96 -4.41 -9.56
C SER A 55 -8.19 -5.90 -9.84
N PRO A 56 -9.19 -6.55 -9.21
CA PRO A 56 -9.54 -7.95 -9.49
C PRO A 56 -9.94 -8.19 -10.96
N HIS A 57 -10.11 -7.12 -11.75
CA HIS A 57 -10.52 -7.16 -13.14
C HIS A 57 -9.41 -6.84 -14.15
N LEU A 58 -8.21 -6.44 -13.71
CA LEU A 58 -7.08 -6.41 -14.64
C LEU A 58 -6.64 -7.86 -14.86
N PRO A 59 -6.59 -8.36 -16.12
CA PRO A 59 -6.12 -9.71 -16.39
C PRO A 59 -4.75 -9.82 -15.73
N ARG A 60 -4.63 -10.72 -14.74
CA ARG A 60 -3.36 -11.10 -14.13
C ARG A 60 -2.40 -11.27 -15.30
N CYS A 61 -1.43 -10.37 -15.45
CA CYS A 61 -0.34 -10.64 -16.36
C CYS A 61 0.36 -11.83 -15.70
N THR A 62 0.02 -13.04 -16.12
CA THR A 62 0.39 -14.33 -15.55
C THR A 62 1.85 -14.67 -15.81
N VAL A 63 2.72 -13.65 -15.86
CA VAL A 63 4.13 -13.89 -15.65
C VAL A 63 4.21 -14.44 -14.24
N LYS A 64 4.31 -15.77 -14.15
CA LYS A 64 4.59 -16.49 -12.91
C LYS A 64 5.98 -16.01 -12.48
N GLU A 65 6.02 -14.90 -11.76
CA GLU A 65 7.22 -14.46 -11.07
C GLU A 65 7.65 -15.63 -10.20
N ARG A 66 8.85 -16.15 -10.49
CA ARG A 66 9.44 -17.20 -9.68
C ARG A 66 9.94 -16.55 -8.41
N SER A 67 9.73 -17.20 -7.27
CA SER A 67 10.32 -16.76 -6.01
C SER A 67 11.85 -16.67 -6.14
N ASN A 68 12.45 -15.72 -5.44
CA ASN A 68 13.91 -15.54 -5.40
C ASN A 68 14.54 -15.26 -6.77
N GLU A 69 13.85 -14.60 -7.70
CA GLU A 69 14.38 -14.27 -9.02
C GLU A 69 15.73 -13.53 -8.94
N ARG A 70 15.89 -12.65 -7.94
CA ARG A 70 17.16 -11.97 -7.64
C ARG A 70 18.31 -12.96 -7.39
N ALA A 71 18.11 -13.94 -6.51
CA ALA A 71 19.14 -14.93 -6.20
C ALA A 71 19.42 -15.85 -7.39
N ARG A 72 18.39 -16.19 -8.17
CA ARG A 72 18.54 -16.96 -9.42
C ARG A 72 19.39 -16.22 -10.44
N MET A 73 19.15 -14.92 -10.62
CA MET A 73 19.98 -14.10 -11.49
C MET A 73 21.43 -14.03 -10.99
N LEU A 74 21.66 -13.91 -9.68
CA LEU A 74 23.02 -13.99 -9.12
C LEU A 74 23.71 -15.32 -9.41
N LEU A 75 23.00 -16.44 -9.30
CA LEU A 75 23.53 -17.75 -9.66
C LEU A 75 23.91 -17.80 -11.14
N VAL A 76 23.05 -17.31 -12.04
CA VAL A 76 23.34 -17.22 -13.49
C VAL A 76 24.56 -16.34 -13.76
N LEU A 77 24.63 -15.15 -13.17
CA LEU A 77 25.76 -14.23 -13.34
C LEU A 77 27.07 -14.83 -12.77
N SER A 78 26.99 -15.69 -11.76
CA SER A 78 28.14 -16.40 -11.21
C SER A 78 28.73 -17.46 -12.18
N HIS A 79 28.03 -17.78 -13.27
CA HIS A 79 28.54 -18.66 -14.33
C HIS A 79 29.28 -17.91 -15.45
N VAL A 80 29.25 -16.56 -15.49
CA VAL A 80 29.92 -15.76 -16.53
C VAL A 80 31.44 -15.97 -16.51
N SER A 81 32.07 -15.85 -15.33
CA SER A 81 33.50 -16.10 -15.16
C SER A 81 33.85 -16.41 -13.70
N ARG A 82 35.06 -16.92 -13.44
CA ARG A 82 35.55 -17.13 -12.06
C ARG A 82 35.63 -15.82 -11.27
N TYR A 83 35.97 -14.71 -11.95
CA TYR A 83 36.03 -13.39 -11.33
C TYR A 83 34.65 -12.91 -10.88
N TRP A 84 33.65 -12.96 -11.77
CA TRP A 84 32.26 -12.60 -11.44
C TRP A 84 31.71 -13.42 -10.28
N ARG A 85 31.97 -14.74 -10.29
CA ARG A 85 31.61 -15.60 -9.17
C ARG A 85 32.23 -15.12 -7.86
N ALA A 86 33.54 -14.87 -7.83
CA ALA A 86 34.23 -14.41 -6.64
C ALA A 86 33.66 -13.09 -6.12
N VAL A 87 33.38 -12.13 -7.02
CA VAL A 87 32.75 -10.84 -6.68
C VAL A 87 31.35 -11.06 -6.10
N ILE A 88 30.49 -11.81 -6.77
CA ILE A 88 29.12 -12.09 -6.29
C ILE A 88 29.14 -12.79 -4.93
N THR A 89 30.06 -13.74 -4.72
CA THR A 89 30.15 -14.48 -3.46
C THR A 89 30.73 -13.69 -2.30
N SER A 90 31.49 -12.61 -2.58
CA SER A 90 32.11 -11.76 -1.55
C SER A 90 31.23 -10.60 -1.11
N HIS A 91 30.20 -10.24 -1.90
CA HIS A 91 29.30 -9.13 -1.59
C HIS A 91 28.02 -9.65 -0.91
N ALA A 92 28.03 -9.74 0.42
CA ALA A 92 26.91 -10.22 1.24
C ALA A 92 25.59 -9.45 0.98
N SER A 93 25.66 -8.16 0.67
CA SER A 93 24.50 -7.31 0.35
C SER A 93 23.73 -7.75 -0.90
N LEU A 94 24.36 -8.45 -1.84
CA LEU A 94 23.65 -8.97 -3.02
C LEU A 94 22.62 -10.05 -2.63
N TRP A 95 22.89 -10.77 -1.54
CA TRP A 95 22.12 -11.92 -1.05
C TRP A 95 21.16 -11.56 0.10
N SER A 96 21.07 -10.30 0.50
CA SER A 96 20.34 -9.85 1.70
C SER A 96 18.82 -9.77 1.55
N SER A 97 18.35 -9.75 0.30
CA SER A 97 16.92 -9.79 -0.03
C SER A 97 16.52 -11.22 -0.31
N ILE A 98 15.68 -11.78 0.55
CA ILE A 98 15.28 -13.18 0.53
C ILE A 98 13.77 -13.23 0.41
N GLU A 99 13.28 -14.04 -0.54
CA GLU A 99 11.86 -14.27 -0.72
C GLU A 99 11.52 -15.71 -0.35
N ALA A 100 10.44 -15.95 0.36
CA ALA A 100 10.02 -17.31 0.63
C ALA A 100 9.44 -17.97 -0.64
N PRO A 101 9.47 -19.31 -0.73
CA PRO A 101 8.85 -20.02 -1.83
C PRO A 101 7.34 -19.82 -1.84
N LEU A 102 6.78 -19.41 -2.99
CA LEU A 102 5.33 -19.35 -3.18
C LEU A 102 4.66 -20.73 -3.08
N ASN A 103 5.41 -21.80 -3.34
CA ASN A 103 4.94 -23.19 -3.26
C ASN A 103 5.76 -23.97 -2.22
N HIS A 104 5.14 -24.33 -1.10
CA HIS A 104 5.79 -25.01 0.03
C HIS A 104 6.45 -26.36 -0.33
N CYS A 105 6.01 -27.00 -1.41
CA CYS A 105 6.53 -28.30 -1.85
C CYS A 105 7.84 -28.25 -2.66
N SER A 106 8.36 -27.06 -2.97
CA SER A 106 9.56 -26.93 -3.80
C SER A 106 10.85 -26.96 -2.96
N THR A 107 11.39 -28.15 -2.72
CA THR A 107 12.65 -28.33 -1.95
C THR A 107 13.78 -27.42 -2.44
N GLY A 108 13.94 -27.27 -3.76
CA GLY A 108 14.99 -26.44 -4.35
C GLY A 108 14.87 -24.94 -4.05
N GLU A 109 13.66 -24.41 -3.81
CA GLU A 109 13.50 -23.00 -3.42
C GLU A 109 13.93 -22.77 -1.96
N ARG A 110 13.65 -23.74 -1.08
CA ARG A 110 14.11 -23.67 0.32
C ARG A 110 15.62 -23.70 0.42
N ASP A 111 16.29 -24.41 -0.48
CA ASP A 111 17.75 -24.42 -0.54
C ASP A 111 18.32 -23.07 -1.01
N ILE A 112 17.62 -22.37 -1.91
CA ILE A 112 17.98 -20.99 -2.30
C ILE A 112 17.83 -20.05 -1.11
N VAL A 113 16.74 -20.12 -0.35
CA VAL A 113 16.54 -19.30 0.87
C VAL A 113 17.68 -19.50 1.87
N LYS A 114 18.06 -20.76 2.13
CA LYS A 114 19.18 -21.09 3.02
C LYS A 114 20.51 -20.55 2.49
N LEU A 115 20.77 -20.72 1.20
CA LEU A 115 21.96 -20.19 0.54
C LEU A 115 22.04 -18.67 0.68
N CYS A 116 20.95 -17.94 0.43
CA CYS A 116 20.92 -16.49 0.60
C CYS A 116 21.22 -16.08 2.05
N ALA A 117 20.62 -16.76 3.03
CA ALA A 117 20.86 -16.50 4.45
C ALA A 117 22.32 -16.74 4.86
N GLU A 118 22.92 -17.82 4.35
CA GLU A 118 24.33 -18.15 4.60
C GLU A 118 25.27 -17.11 3.96
N ARG A 119 25.01 -16.73 2.70
CA ARG A 119 25.84 -15.76 1.97
C ARG A 119 25.72 -14.33 2.47
N SER A 120 24.64 -14.03 3.17
CA SER A 120 24.35 -12.70 3.70
C SER A 120 24.77 -12.52 5.17
N LYS A 121 25.38 -13.52 5.83
CA LYS A 121 25.56 -13.62 7.30
C LYS A 121 25.84 -12.32 8.08
N ASP A 122 26.65 -11.41 7.53
CA ASP A 122 27.08 -10.18 8.20
C ASP A 122 26.32 -8.92 7.74
N THR A 123 25.15 -9.09 7.11
CA THR A 123 24.32 -8.00 6.60
C THR A 123 22.90 -8.05 7.15
N LEU A 124 22.23 -6.89 7.08
CA LEU A 124 20.82 -6.75 7.43
C LEU A 124 19.92 -7.38 6.36
N LEU A 125 18.85 -8.02 6.79
CA LEU A 125 18.00 -8.85 5.95
C LEU A 125 16.68 -8.19 5.62
N ARG A 126 16.24 -8.38 4.38
CA ARG A 126 14.89 -8.07 3.90
C ARG A 126 14.23 -9.38 3.50
N MET A 127 13.20 -9.77 4.24
CA MET A 127 12.51 -11.04 4.06
C MET A 127 11.07 -10.81 3.60
N THR A 128 10.71 -11.32 2.43
CA THR A 128 9.38 -11.15 1.82
C THR A 128 8.66 -12.47 1.63
N ASN A 129 7.33 -12.43 1.73
CA ASN A 129 6.44 -13.56 1.43
C ASN A 129 6.64 -14.82 2.29
N PHE A 130 7.11 -14.67 3.53
CA PHE A 130 7.28 -15.81 4.45
C PHE A 130 5.95 -16.24 5.06
N HIS A 131 5.91 -17.48 5.54
CA HIS A 131 4.74 -18.06 6.21
C HIS A 131 5.08 -18.50 7.64
N ASP A 132 4.05 -18.82 8.41
CA ASP A 132 4.12 -19.30 9.79
C ASP A 132 5.06 -20.51 10.00
N HIS A 133 5.09 -21.48 9.09
CA HIS A 133 5.99 -22.63 9.18
C HIS A 133 7.47 -22.26 9.00
N ASP A 134 7.77 -21.06 8.48
CA ASP A 134 9.13 -20.54 8.41
C ASP A 134 9.56 -19.82 9.70
N LEU A 135 8.70 -19.72 10.73
CA LEU A 135 8.98 -18.99 11.96
C LEU A 135 10.27 -19.44 12.65
N THR A 136 10.60 -20.74 12.65
CA THR A 136 11.86 -21.22 13.23
C THR A 136 13.08 -20.60 12.53
N PHE A 137 13.02 -20.48 11.20
CA PHE A 137 14.07 -19.83 10.42
C PHE A 137 14.09 -18.32 10.66
N LEU A 138 12.91 -17.68 10.66
CA LEU A 138 12.79 -16.24 10.93
C LEU A 138 13.30 -15.84 12.32
N VAL A 139 12.99 -16.63 13.34
CA VAL A 139 13.45 -16.41 14.72
C VAL A 139 14.98 -16.48 14.79
N ARG A 140 15.61 -17.44 14.09
CA ARG A 140 17.07 -17.55 14.04
C ARG A 140 17.73 -16.32 13.41
N GLU A 141 17.13 -15.79 12.34
CA GLU A 141 17.66 -14.63 11.61
C GLU A 141 17.12 -13.28 12.12
N SER A 142 16.25 -13.28 13.14
CA SER A 142 15.46 -12.12 13.57
C SER A 142 16.29 -10.89 13.94
N HIS A 143 17.45 -11.11 14.56
CA HIS A 143 18.36 -10.05 14.99
C HIS A 143 18.90 -9.16 13.85
N ARG A 144 18.83 -9.63 12.60
CA ARG A 144 19.29 -8.93 11.39
C ARG A 144 18.15 -8.38 10.53
N LEU A 145 16.89 -8.68 10.86
CA LEU A 145 15.75 -8.26 10.05
C LEU A 145 15.58 -6.74 10.09
N VAL A 146 15.49 -6.12 8.92
CA VAL A 146 15.10 -4.72 8.73
C VAL A 146 13.72 -4.62 8.09
N TYR A 147 13.37 -5.58 7.25
CA TYR A 147 12.06 -5.70 6.63
C TYR A 147 11.57 -7.14 6.75
N LEU A 148 10.31 -7.31 7.18
CA LEU A 148 9.65 -8.61 7.21
C LEU A 148 8.23 -8.49 6.63
N SER A 149 7.89 -9.40 5.70
CA SER A 149 6.53 -9.66 5.27
C SER A 149 6.18 -11.11 5.57
N LEU A 150 5.13 -11.30 6.38
CA LEU A 150 4.73 -12.60 6.91
C LEU A 150 3.23 -12.82 6.73
N TYR A 151 2.88 -13.97 6.16
CA TYR A 151 1.54 -14.50 6.04
C TYR A 151 1.29 -15.51 7.18
N LEU A 152 0.17 -15.37 7.88
CA LEU A 152 -0.19 -16.23 9.01
C LEU A 152 -1.38 -17.12 8.65
N GLU A 153 -1.31 -18.39 9.05
CA GLU A 153 -2.38 -19.38 8.95
C GLU A 153 -2.78 -19.91 10.35
N PRO A 154 -4.08 -20.25 10.58
CA PRO A 154 -4.65 -20.55 11.91
C PRO A 154 -3.91 -21.58 12.74
N GLU A 155 -3.35 -22.58 12.06
CA GLU A 155 -3.10 -23.88 12.68
C GLU A 155 -1.66 -24.07 13.19
N HIS A 156 -0.70 -23.21 12.80
CA HIS A 156 0.73 -23.50 13.05
C HIS A 156 1.44 -22.49 13.95
N TYR A 157 0.68 -21.70 14.70
CA TYR A 157 1.29 -20.69 15.55
C TYR A 157 1.99 -21.32 16.78
N THR A 158 3.32 -21.32 16.75
CA THR A 158 4.15 -21.65 17.92
C THR A 158 4.54 -20.36 18.63
N GLY A 159 4.39 -20.30 19.95
CA GLY A 159 4.62 -19.11 20.79
C GLY A 159 6.08 -18.66 20.91
N ASN A 160 6.88 -18.82 19.85
CA ASN A 160 8.27 -18.42 19.80
C ASN A 160 8.38 -16.90 19.66
N ARG A 161 8.95 -16.24 20.66
CA ARG A 161 9.22 -14.80 20.60
C ARG A 161 10.31 -14.49 19.57
N MET A 162 10.12 -13.40 18.82
CA MET A 162 11.03 -12.96 17.77
C MET A 162 11.78 -11.71 18.24
N HIS A 163 13.10 -11.78 18.37
CA HIS A 163 13.92 -10.65 18.79
C HIS A 163 14.51 -9.91 17.58
N ALA A 164 13.78 -8.91 17.07
CA ALA A 164 14.14 -8.16 15.87
C ALA A 164 14.40 -6.66 16.16
N PRO A 165 15.52 -6.31 16.84
CA PRO A 165 15.82 -4.94 17.26
C PRO A 165 16.11 -3.98 16.10
N GLN A 166 16.44 -4.51 14.92
CA GLN A 166 16.72 -3.74 13.70
C GLN A 166 15.49 -3.59 12.80
N LEU A 167 14.34 -4.17 13.16
CA LEU A 167 13.16 -4.20 12.31
C LEU A 167 12.58 -2.79 12.15
N GLU A 168 12.58 -2.28 10.92
CA GLU A 168 12.06 -0.96 10.58
C GLU A 168 10.68 -1.04 9.92
N SER A 169 10.41 -2.15 9.23
CA SER A 169 9.18 -2.36 8.45
C SER A 169 8.64 -3.76 8.63
N LEU A 170 7.36 -3.85 8.98
CA LEU A 170 6.65 -5.10 9.20
C LEU A 170 5.33 -5.10 8.42
N LEU A 171 5.13 -6.13 7.62
CA LEU A 171 3.86 -6.47 6.98
C LEU A 171 3.39 -7.82 7.55
N LEU A 172 2.23 -7.80 8.18
CA LEU A 172 1.52 -9.00 8.63
C LEU A 172 0.23 -9.12 7.84
N ALA A 173 -0.01 -10.29 7.27
CA ALA A 173 -1.25 -10.61 6.59
C ALA A 173 -1.83 -11.91 7.12
N SER A 174 -3.11 -11.92 7.47
CA SER A 174 -3.85 -13.15 7.76
C SER A 174 -4.50 -13.67 6.46
N MET A 175 -4.30 -14.95 6.15
CA MET A 175 -4.99 -15.60 5.03
C MET A 175 -6.45 -15.93 5.36
N ASP A 176 -6.75 -16.12 6.65
CA ASP A 176 -8.10 -16.31 7.16
C ASP A 176 -8.37 -15.31 8.29
N PRO A 177 -8.89 -14.12 7.95
CA PRO A 177 -9.11 -13.08 8.94
C PRO A 177 -10.22 -13.43 9.94
N SER A 178 -11.06 -14.44 9.67
CA SER A 178 -12.11 -14.88 10.61
C SER A 178 -11.56 -15.69 11.77
N SER A 179 -10.43 -16.37 11.56
CA SER A 179 -9.78 -17.23 12.55
C SER A 179 -8.78 -16.48 13.44
N PHE A 180 -8.35 -15.26 13.07
CA PHE A 180 -7.35 -14.48 13.80
C PHE A 180 -7.71 -13.01 13.98
N PRO A 181 -8.57 -12.68 14.95
CA PRO A 181 -8.79 -11.28 15.30
C PRO A 181 -7.53 -10.66 15.93
N ASP A 182 -6.81 -11.43 16.77
CA ASP A 182 -5.65 -10.97 17.55
C ASP A 182 -4.33 -11.14 16.79
N LEU A 183 -3.41 -10.20 16.99
CA LEU A 183 -2.03 -10.35 16.55
C LEU A 183 -1.30 -11.50 17.28
N PRO A 184 -0.34 -12.17 16.63
CA PRO A 184 0.40 -13.31 17.19
C PRO A 184 1.29 -12.92 18.39
N ASP A 185 1.48 -13.84 19.35
CA ASP A 185 2.23 -13.56 20.60
C ASP A 185 3.68 -13.11 20.41
N PHE A 186 4.33 -13.40 19.28
CA PHE A 186 5.68 -12.94 18.97
C PHE A 186 5.71 -11.43 18.82
N MET A 187 4.55 -10.79 18.56
CA MET A 187 4.37 -9.34 18.58
C MET A 187 4.49 -8.74 19.97
N GLN A 188 4.46 -9.55 21.04
CA GLN A 188 4.76 -9.07 22.39
C GLN A 188 6.24 -8.70 22.55
N SER A 189 7.07 -9.00 21.54
CA SER A 189 8.48 -8.58 21.52
C SER A 189 8.57 -7.10 21.17
N ASP A 190 9.51 -6.40 21.79
CA ASP A 190 9.76 -5.00 21.47
C ASP A 190 10.43 -4.88 20.08
N PHE A 191 9.83 -4.09 19.18
CA PHE A 191 10.42 -3.67 17.91
C PHE A 191 10.79 -2.18 18.00
N PRO A 192 11.89 -1.83 18.69
CA PRO A 192 12.19 -0.44 19.06
C PRO A 192 12.44 0.49 17.86
N ARG A 193 12.76 -0.08 16.68
CA ARG A 193 13.02 0.67 15.44
C ARG A 193 11.87 0.62 14.45
N LEU A 194 10.74 -0.01 14.81
CA LEU A 194 9.63 -0.18 13.89
C LEU A 194 9.03 1.18 13.54
N ARG A 195 9.06 1.50 12.25
CA ARG A 195 8.57 2.77 11.70
C ARG A 195 7.46 2.58 10.70
N ARG A 196 7.34 1.40 10.10
CA ARG A 196 6.35 1.08 9.08
C ARG A 196 5.62 -0.19 9.46
N LEU A 197 4.31 -0.09 9.63
CA LEU A 197 3.47 -1.21 10.00
C LEU A 197 2.33 -1.35 9.01
N TRP A 198 2.19 -2.55 8.45
CA TRP A 198 1.04 -2.94 7.66
C TRP A 198 0.40 -4.18 8.28
N LEU A 199 -0.85 -4.02 8.71
CA LEU A 199 -1.70 -5.10 9.18
C LEU A 199 -2.81 -5.37 8.15
N GLN A 200 -2.86 -6.59 7.62
CA GLN A 200 -3.91 -7.06 6.72
C GLN A 200 -4.70 -8.18 7.40
N GLY A 201 -6.00 -7.96 7.59
CA GLY A 201 -6.91 -8.97 8.15
C GLY A 201 -6.88 -9.12 9.66
N PHE A 202 -6.20 -8.23 10.39
CA PHE A 202 -6.24 -8.17 11.86
C PHE A 202 -7.23 -7.09 12.30
N THR A 203 -7.89 -7.30 13.44
CA THR A 203 -8.88 -6.34 14.00
C THR A 203 -8.57 -5.96 15.44
N SER A 204 -7.75 -6.75 16.12
CA SER A 204 -7.38 -6.57 17.51
C SER A 204 -5.87 -6.50 17.68
N TRP A 205 -5.41 -5.29 18.05
CA TRP A 205 -4.01 -4.99 18.34
C TRP A 205 -3.84 -4.11 19.59
N SER A 206 -4.90 -3.88 20.36
CA SER A 206 -4.88 -2.99 21.53
C SER A 206 -3.93 -3.44 22.64
N LYS A 207 -3.57 -4.73 22.66
CA LYS A 207 -2.58 -5.29 23.59
C LYS A 207 -1.15 -4.86 23.26
N TYR A 208 -0.90 -4.37 22.05
CA TYR A 208 0.43 -4.09 21.51
C TYR A 208 0.68 -2.60 21.43
N ARG A 209 1.86 -2.18 21.90
CA ARG A 209 2.28 -0.78 21.84
C ARG A 209 3.21 -0.59 20.66
N PHE A 210 2.68 -0.01 19.60
CA PHE A 210 3.50 0.48 18.51
C PHE A 210 3.80 1.95 18.77
N SER A 211 5.07 2.27 18.98
CA SER A 211 5.52 3.65 19.14
C SER A 211 6.41 4.05 17.96
N HIS A 212 6.47 5.35 17.68
CA HIS A 212 7.33 5.92 16.64
C HIS A 212 7.01 5.47 15.20
N LEU A 213 5.79 4.99 14.94
CA LEU A 213 5.33 4.73 13.59
C LEU A 213 5.31 6.02 12.77
N THR A 214 5.83 5.91 11.55
CA THR A 214 5.79 6.94 10.50
C THR A 214 4.84 6.54 9.38
N HIS A 215 4.63 5.23 9.17
CA HIS A 215 3.73 4.71 8.14
C HIS A 215 2.86 3.64 8.79
N LEU A 216 1.54 3.83 8.71
CA LEU A 216 0.55 2.87 9.20
C LEU A 216 -0.39 2.53 8.05
N MET A 217 -0.51 1.25 7.78
CA MET A 217 -1.49 0.71 6.87
C MET A 217 -2.34 -0.35 7.56
N LEU A 218 -3.64 -0.12 7.54
CA LEU A 218 -4.64 -1.08 8.00
C LEU A 218 -5.42 -1.49 6.77
N SER A 219 -5.39 -2.78 6.44
CA SER A 219 -6.20 -3.34 5.38
C SER A 219 -7.10 -4.43 5.96
N ARG A 220 -8.39 -4.37 5.64
CA ARG A 220 -9.31 -5.44 5.98
C ARG A 220 -9.34 -6.42 4.81
N GLY A 221 -9.15 -7.70 5.10
CA GLY A 221 -9.59 -8.76 4.19
C GLY A 221 -11.10 -8.95 4.30
N GLU A 222 -11.56 -10.19 4.20
CA GLU A 222 -12.96 -10.58 4.37
C GLU A 222 -13.43 -10.62 5.85
N ALA A 223 -12.62 -10.09 6.78
CA ALA A 223 -12.88 -10.15 8.22
C ALA A 223 -14.28 -9.62 8.56
N THR A 224 -15.03 -10.22 9.46
CA THR A 224 -16.36 -9.71 9.87
C THR A 224 -16.31 -8.66 10.95
N ASP A 225 -15.22 -8.61 11.71
CA ASP A 225 -15.21 -7.83 12.95
C ASP A 225 -14.77 -6.38 12.72
N PRO A 226 -15.48 -5.41 13.33
CA PRO A 226 -15.07 -4.02 13.32
C PRO A 226 -13.86 -3.77 14.22
N ILE A 227 -13.01 -2.82 13.83
CA ILE A 227 -12.01 -2.26 14.72
C ILE A 227 -12.67 -1.19 15.59
N SER A 228 -12.45 -1.24 16.90
CA SER A 228 -12.92 -0.18 17.80
C SER A 228 -12.28 1.15 17.43
N MET A 229 -13.11 2.19 17.21
CA MET A 229 -12.63 3.54 16.93
C MET A 229 -11.73 4.06 18.06
N ILE A 230 -12.00 3.70 19.31
CA ILE A 230 -11.20 4.15 20.46
C ILE A 230 -9.78 3.60 20.35
N HIS A 231 -9.64 2.29 20.14
CA HIS A 231 -8.33 1.65 19.97
C HIS A 231 -7.58 2.20 18.75
N PHE A 232 -8.29 2.48 17.65
CA PHE A 232 -7.69 3.12 16.49
C PHE A 232 -7.15 4.53 16.81
N LEU A 233 -7.92 5.36 17.51
CA LEU A 233 -7.49 6.71 17.89
C LEU A 233 -6.35 6.68 18.91
N ASP A 234 -6.35 5.73 19.85
CA ASP A 234 -5.25 5.55 20.80
C ASP A 234 -3.94 5.19 20.08
N LEU A 235 -4.00 4.28 19.12
CA LEU A 235 -2.87 3.96 18.24
C LEU A 235 -2.36 5.21 17.51
N LEU A 236 -3.24 6.07 16.99
CA LEU A 236 -2.83 7.31 16.34
C LEU A 236 -2.22 8.32 17.33
N ARG A 237 -2.72 8.41 18.57
CA ARG A 237 -2.17 9.31 19.60
C ARG A 237 -0.76 8.91 20.00
N GLU A 238 -0.51 7.61 20.14
CA GLU A 238 0.83 7.06 20.43
C GLU A 238 1.81 7.33 19.28
N ASN A 239 1.31 7.60 18.07
CA ASN A 239 2.09 7.79 16.86
C ASN A 239 1.86 9.16 16.22
N ALA A 240 1.93 10.23 17.02
CA ALA A 240 1.80 11.61 16.52
C ALA A 240 2.83 11.99 15.42
N GLY A 241 3.90 11.20 15.26
CA GLY A 241 4.90 11.34 14.20
C GLY A 241 4.53 10.73 12.85
N LEU A 242 3.29 10.24 12.68
CA LEU A 242 2.83 9.58 11.46
C LEU A 242 2.91 10.50 10.23
N GLU A 243 3.50 9.99 9.15
CA GLU A 243 3.67 10.66 7.86
C GLU A 243 2.73 10.09 6.80
N LEU A 244 2.35 8.81 6.90
CA LEU A 244 1.45 8.13 5.98
C LEU A 244 0.44 7.26 6.74
N LEU A 245 -0.84 7.46 6.45
CA LEU A 245 -1.95 6.67 6.97
C LEU A 245 -2.78 6.10 5.82
N VAL A 246 -2.85 4.78 5.72
CA VAL A 246 -3.67 4.08 4.73
C VAL A 246 -4.69 3.20 5.45
N LEU A 247 -5.97 3.39 5.13
CA LEU A 247 -7.09 2.61 5.62
C LEU A 247 -7.79 1.97 4.43
N ASP A 248 -7.59 0.68 4.22
CA ASP A 248 -8.11 -0.05 3.07
C ASP A 248 -9.17 -1.07 3.50
N GLU A 249 -10.41 -0.89 3.05
CA GLU A 249 -11.55 -1.74 3.41
C GLU A 249 -11.84 -1.83 4.92
N VAL A 250 -11.27 -0.91 5.69
CA VAL A 250 -11.39 -0.86 7.15
C VAL A 250 -12.80 -0.48 7.58
N TYR A 251 -13.32 -1.19 8.57
CA TYR A 251 -14.57 -0.87 9.23
C TYR A 251 -14.29 -0.53 10.69
N LEU A 252 -14.61 0.71 11.07
CA LEU A 252 -14.44 1.19 12.43
C LEU A 252 -15.81 1.34 13.08
N THR A 253 -15.99 0.81 14.29
CA THR A 253 -17.19 1.06 15.09
C THR A 253 -16.94 2.12 16.12
N LEU A 254 -17.84 3.10 16.17
CA LEU A 254 -17.90 4.07 17.25
C LEU A 254 -18.82 3.50 18.33
N ASP A 255 -18.24 3.11 19.46
CA ASP A 255 -19.04 2.72 20.62
C ASP A 255 -19.88 3.93 21.09
N HIS A 256 -21.20 3.76 21.12
CA HIS A 256 -22.14 4.83 21.44
C HIS A 256 -21.97 5.39 22.86
N ALA A 257 -21.32 4.63 23.76
CA ALA A 257 -21.13 5.03 25.14
C ALA A 257 -20.01 6.06 25.36
N ALA A 258 -19.09 6.26 24.41
CA ALA A 258 -17.89 7.07 24.64
C ALA A 258 -17.59 7.99 23.46
N ARG A 259 -18.02 9.26 23.55
CA ARG A 259 -17.50 10.30 22.66
C ARG A 259 -16.02 10.49 23.00
N PRO A 260 -15.09 10.35 22.04
CA PRO A 260 -13.67 10.55 22.31
C PRO A 260 -13.45 11.98 22.82
N PRO A 261 -12.74 12.18 23.93
CA PRO A 261 -12.68 13.48 24.58
C PRO A 261 -11.94 14.53 23.74
N HIS A 262 -11.00 14.12 22.87
CA HIS A 262 -10.20 15.03 22.06
C HIS A 262 -9.85 14.47 20.68
N PRO A 263 -9.92 15.30 19.61
CA PRO A 263 -9.37 14.96 18.29
C PRO A 263 -7.87 14.68 18.35
N VAL A 264 -7.42 13.71 17.57
CA VAL A 264 -6.02 13.31 17.44
C VAL A 264 -5.31 14.26 16.46
N GLN A 265 -4.13 14.75 16.82
CA GLN A 265 -3.36 15.66 15.97
C GLN A 265 -2.23 14.90 15.28
N LEU A 266 -2.25 14.85 13.95
CA LEU A 266 -1.22 14.21 13.14
C LEU A 266 -0.46 15.27 12.32
N LEU A 267 0.28 16.14 13.00
CA LEU A 267 0.91 17.33 12.40
C LEU A 267 1.98 17.03 11.35
N ARG A 268 2.46 15.78 11.28
CA ARG A 268 3.47 15.34 10.31
C ARG A 268 2.87 14.54 9.15
N LEU A 269 1.55 14.37 9.13
CA LEU A 269 0.89 13.58 8.09
C LEU A 269 1.08 14.24 6.73
N ARG A 270 1.56 13.46 5.76
CA ARG A 270 1.79 13.87 4.37
C ARG A 270 0.81 13.18 3.43
N TYR A 271 0.34 12.00 3.79
CA TYR A 271 -0.59 11.23 2.97
C TYR A 271 -1.66 10.56 3.84
N LEU A 272 -2.92 10.82 3.51
CA LEU A 272 -4.07 10.10 4.04
C LEU A 272 -4.76 9.38 2.90
N VAL A 273 -4.89 8.05 2.99
CA VAL A 273 -5.60 7.26 1.98
C VAL A 273 -6.66 6.44 2.66
N THR A 274 -7.91 6.58 2.27
CA THR A 274 -8.97 5.64 2.60
C THR A 274 -9.40 4.95 1.32
N ASN A 275 -9.38 3.62 1.29
CA ASN A 275 -9.81 2.84 0.14
C ASN A 275 -11.02 2.00 0.51
N ASN A 276 -12.05 2.02 -0.34
CA ASN A 276 -13.23 1.18 -0.23
C ASN A 276 -13.93 1.23 1.15
N MET A 277 -13.85 2.35 1.86
CA MET A 277 -14.48 2.51 3.18
C MET A 277 -15.93 3.00 3.06
N TYR A 278 -16.71 2.72 4.11
CA TYR A 278 -18.05 3.31 4.26
C TYR A 278 -17.96 4.79 4.61
N TYR A 279 -18.96 5.53 4.14
CA TYR A 279 -19.08 6.97 4.36
C TYR A 279 -18.99 7.36 5.84
N ASP A 280 -19.79 6.74 6.71
CA ASP A 280 -19.82 7.06 8.13
C ASP A 280 -18.45 6.85 8.79
N THR A 281 -17.72 5.82 8.38
CA THR A 281 -16.37 5.55 8.87
C THR A 281 -15.42 6.68 8.48
N ILE A 282 -15.45 7.11 7.22
CA ILE A 282 -14.61 8.21 6.73
C ILE A 282 -14.96 9.50 7.48
N ARG A 283 -16.25 9.83 7.60
CA ARG A 283 -16.74 10.99 8.34
C ARG A 283 -16.26 10.99 9.78
N ASN A 284 -16.38 9.86 10.47
CA ASN A 284 -15.93 9.71 11.85
C ASN A 284 -14.41 9.89 11.96
N VAL A 285 -13.61 9.29 11.07
CA VAL A 285 -12.15 9.47 11.06
C VAL A 285 -11.77 10.92 10.81
N ILE A 286 -12.33 11.55 9.78
CA ILE A 286 -12.03 12.95 9.43
C ILE A 286 -12.43 13.89 10.56
N SER A 287 -13.56 13.65 11.24
CA SER A 287 -14.00 14.51 12.36
C SER A 287 -13.12 14.39 13.62
N LEU A 288 -12.42 13.26 13.76
CA LEU A 288 -11.63 12.93 14.97
C LEU A 288 -10.13 13.04 14.75
N VAL A 289 -9.66 13.28 13.52
CA VAL A 289 -8.24 13.41 13.17
C VAL A 289 -7.98 14.77 12.53
N LYS A 290 -7.14 15.58 13.19
CA LYS A 290 -6.64 16.85 12.67
C LYS A 290 -5.36 16.62 11.89
N VAL A 291 -5.35 17.05 10.63
CA VAL A 291 -4.20 16.92 9.72
C VAL A 291 -3.78 18.31 9.23
N PRO A 292 -2.51 18.51 8.82
CA PRO A 292 -2.08 19.73 8.16
C PRO A 292 -2.93 20.01 6.91
N PRO A 293 -3.23 21.28 6.58
CA PRO A 293 -3.99 21.62 5.38
C PRO A 293 -3.30 21.10 4.11
N THR A 294 -1.97 21.12 4.09
CA THR A 294 -1.11 20.64 3.00
C THR A 294 -1.05 19.12 2.86
N THR A 295 -1.92 18.36 3.52
CA THR A 295 -1.92 16.89 3.47
C THR A 295 -2.73 16.41 2.28
N PRO A 296 -2.11 15.85 1.22
CA PRO A 296 -2.83 15.10 0.22
C PRO A 296 -3.70 14.01 0.85
N ALA A 297 -5.00 14.01 0.54
CA ALA A 297 -5.90 12.94 0.97
C ALA A 297 -6.68 12.32 -0.19
N ARG A 298 -6.74 11.00 -0.20
CA ARG A 298 -7.45 10.20 -1.19
C ARG A 298 -8.54 9.40 -0.49
N PHE A 299 -9.79 9.63 -0.83
CA PHE A 299 -10.95 8.93 -0.30
C PHE A 299 -11.66 8.13 -1.39
N ARG A 300 -11.39 6.84 -1.46
CA ARG A 300 -12.20 5.90 -2.25
C ARG A 300 -13.28 5.29 -1.37
N MET A 301 -14.53 5.46 -1.75
CA MET A 301 -15.69 5.08 -0.95
C MET A 301 -16.52 4.00 -1.64
N ARG A 302 -17.14 3.11 -0.84
CA ARG A 302 -18.11 2.11 -1.31
C ARG A 302 -19.52 2.58 -1.02
N ARG A 303 -20.41 2.46 -2.03
CA ARG A 303 -21.88 2.60 -1.88
C ARG A 303 -22.30 3.87 -1.12
N VAL A 304 -21.92 5.03 -1.62
CA VAL A 304 -22.22 6.30 -0.97
C VAL A 304 -23.26 7.06 -1.80
N SER A 305 -24.31 7.55 -1.15
CA SER A 305 -25.24 8.46 -1.82
C SER A 305 -24.59 9.84 -1.98
N TRP A 306 -24.92 10.58 -3.03
CA TRP A 306 -24.36 11.91 -3.23
C TRP A 306 -24.65 12.88 -2.07
N GLN A 307 -25.80 12.71 -1.39
CA GLN A 307 -26.16 13.51 -0.23
C GLN A 307 -25.15 13.35 0.91
N ASP A 308 -24.63 12.14 1.09
CA ASP A 308 -23.63 11.85 2.11
C ASP A 308 -22.33 12.59 1.81
N ILE A 309 -21.85 12.55 0.57
CA ILE A 309 -20.60 13.21 0.16
C ILE A 309 -20.59 14.69 0.53
N THR A 310 -21.74 15.35 0.43
CA THR A 310 -21.86 16.77 0.77
C THR A 310 -21.51 17.06 2.23
N GLN A 311 -21.79 16.14 3.14
CA GLN A 311 -21.52 16.37 4.56
C GLN A 311 -20.07 16.06 4.95
N ILE A 312 -19.26 15.38 4.12
CA ILE A 312 -17.81 15.26 4.36
C ILE A 312 -17.12 16.62 4.26
N PHE A 313 -17.55 17.46 3.33
CA PHE A 313 -16.98 18.79 3.15
C PHE A 313 -17.48 19.80 4.19
N SER A 314 -18.63 19.52 4.80
CA SER A 314 -19.22 20.34 5.86
C SER A 314 -18.66 20.02 7.24
N ILE A 315 -17.76 19.03 7.39
CA ILE A 315 -17.16 18.71 8.69
C ILE A 315 -16.28 19.88 9.12
N GLU A 316 -16.62 20.50 10.24
CA GLU A 316 -15.93 21.62 10.90
C GLU A 316 -14.45 21.36 11.27
N THR A 317 -13.85 20.25 10.84
CA THR A 317 -12.47 19.91 11.16
C THR A 317 -11.45 20.77 10.44
N TYR A 318 -11.84 21.45 9.35
CA TYR A 318 -11.05 22.52 8.77
C TYR A 318 -11.63 23.86 9.21
N PRO A 319 -10.94 24.64 10.06
CA PRO A 319 -11.41 25.94 10.54
C PRO A 319 -11.49 27.00 9.42
N GLN A 320 -11.18 26.63 8.17
CA GLN A 320 -11.28 27.46 6.98
C GLN A 320 -12.04 26.67 5.92
N LEU A 321 -12.88 27.39 5.16
CA LEU A 321 -13.55 26.87 3.96
C LEU A 321 -12.54 26.08 3.12
N ILE A 322 -12.83 24.79 2.89
CA ILE A 322 -12.02 23.90 2.03
C ILE A 322 -11.87 24.50 0.62
N LEU A 323 -12.86 25.32 0.24
CA LEU A 323 -12.97 25.97 -1.05
C LEU A 323 -12.50 27.42 -0.90
N THR A 324 -11.37 27.71 -1.53
CA THR A 324 -10.79 29.04 -1.68
C THR A 324 -10.93 29.47 -3.14
N ASN A 325 -10.77 30.76 -3.44
CA ASN A 325 -10.96 31.32 -4.80
C ASN A 325 -10.04 30.71 -5.88
N ASP A 326 -9.04 29.93 -5.50
CA ASP A 326 -8.13 29.19 -6.37
C ASP A 326 -8.50 27.70 -6.52
N THR A 327 -9.69 27.29 -6.06
CA THR A 327 -10.11 25.89 -6.12
C THR A 327 -10.46 25.45 -7.52
N VAL A 328 -9.84 24.34 -7.92
CA VAL A 328 -10.09 23.60 -9.15
C VAL A 328 -10.75 22.28 -8.77
N ILE A 329 -11.90 22.01 -9.38
CA ILE A 329 -12.61 20.74 -9.25
C ILE A 329 -12.53 20.04 -10.61
N SER A 330 -11.97 18.82 -10.63
CA SER A 330 -11.93 17.97 -11.81
C SER A 330 -12.71 16.69 -11.55
N ILE A 331 -13.66 16.37 -12.41
CA ILE A 331 -14.47 15.17 -12.30
C ILE A 331 -14.13 14.26 -13.46
N VAL A 332 -13.72 13.03 -13.17
CA VAL A 332 -13.45 12.02 -14.18
C VAL A 332 -14.39 10.84 -13.96
N VAL A 333 -15.26 10.59 -14.94
CA VAL A 333 -16.15 9.42 -14.98
C VAL A 333 -15.46 8.36 -15.82
N TRP A 334 -14.90 7.32 -15.19
CA TRP A 334 -14.04 6.34 -15.85
C TRP A 334 -14.84 5.27 -16.62
N GLN A 335 -15.91 4.76 -16.01
CA GLN A 335 -16.78 3.71 -16.52
C GLN A 335 -18.19 3.90 -15.94
N GLN A 336 -19.16 3.08 -16.33
CA GLN A 336 -20.52 3.12 -15.76
C GLN A 336 -20.58 3.01 -14.22
N ARG A 337 -19.48 2.64 -13.53
CA ARG A 337 -19.46 2.29 -12.09
C ARG A 337 -18.44 3.03 -11.24
N GLU A 338 -17.63 3.88 -11.85
CA GLU A 338 -16.56 4.57 -11.11
C GLU A 338 -16.44 6.02 -11.56
N MET A 339 -16.51 6.91 -10.57
CA MET A 339 -16.31 8.33 -10.74
C MET A 339 -15.23 8.78 -9.77
N SER A 340 -14.36 9.68 -10.21
CA SER A 340 -13.39 10.36 -9.35
C SER A 340 -13.65 11.86 -9.39
N CYS A 341 -13.75 12.49 -8.24
CA CYS A 341 -13.81 13.92 -8.05
C CYS A 341 -12.48 14.35 -7.41
N PHE A 342 -11.75 15.19 -8.10
CA PHE A 342 -10.49 15.73 -7.65
C PHE A 342 -10.70 17.19 -7.27
N ILE A 343 -10.24 17.59 -6.09
CA ILE A 343 -10.37 18.95 -5.60
C ILE A 343 -8.99 19.44 -5.23
N TYR A 344 -8.55 20.49 -5.91
CA TYR A 344 -7.20 21.00 -5.81
C TYR A 344 -7.22 22.51 -5.58
N ASN A 345 -6.49 22.98 -4.58
CA ASN A 345 -6.10 24.39 -4.45
C ASN A 345 -4.67 24.47 -3.91
N GLN A 346 -4.17 25.67 -3.62
CA GLN A 346 -2.81 25.87 -3.08
C GLN A 346 -2.57 25.10 -1.79
N ASN A 347 -3.61 24.89 -0.99
CA ASN A 347 -3.52 24.26 0.31
C ASN A 347 -3.87 22.78 0.25
N TYR A 348 -4.83 22.38 -0.57
CA TYR A 348 -5.48 21.09 -0.51
C TYR A 348 -5.33 20.30 -1.79
N ARG A 349 -5.09 18.99 -1.64
CA ARG A 349 -5.07 18.03 -2.74
C ARG A 349 -5.91 16.81 -2.40
N PHE A 350 -7.18 16.82 -2.84
CA PHE A 350 -8.12 15.74 -2.57
C PHE A 350 -8.45 14.93 -3.83
N GLU A 351 -8.53 13.62 -3.67
CA GLU A 351 -9.11 12.70 -4.66
C GLU A 351 -10.22 11.90 -3.98
N ILE A 352 -11.46 12.04 -4.43
CA ILE A 352 -12.60 11.25 -3.98
C ILE A 352 -13.00 10.31 -5.10
N SER A 353 -12.84 9.01 -4.92
CA SER A 353 -13.29 8.01 -5.88
C SER A 353 -14.54 7.31 -5.35
N ILE A 354 -15.63 7.34 -6.10
CA ILE A 354 -16.87 6.64 -5.76
C ILE A 354 -16.97 5.42 -6.64
N CYS A 355 -16.98 4.25 -6.01
CA CYS A 355 -17.26 2.99 -6.69
C CYS A 355 -18.69 2.59 -6.35
N GLU A 356 -19.63 2.92 -7.23
CA GLU A 356 -20.99 2.42 -7.14
C GLU A 356 -21.14 1.19 -8.05
N SER A 357 -21.56 0.09 -7.46
CA SER A 357 -22.27 -0.93 -8.21
C SER A 357 -23.63 -0.35 -8.57
N PHE A 358 -23.73 0.48 -9.61
CA PHE A 358 -25.03 0.82 -10.19
C PHE A 358 -25.66 -0.51 -10.57
N GLY A 359 -26.65 -0.92 -9.79
CA GLY A 359 -27.51 -2.01 -10.17
C GLY A 359 -28.06 -1.62 -11.53
N ILE A 360 -27.76 -2.43 -12.55
CA ILE A 360 -28.38 -2.33 -13.87
C ILE A 360 -29.82 -2.85 -13.69
N GLY A 361 -30.58 -2.19 -12.81
CA GLY A 361 -32.01 -2.30 -12.76
C GLY A 361 -32.57 -1.45 -13.90
N PRO A 362 -33.67 -1.86 -14.54
CA PRO A 362 -34.28 -1.12 -15.66
C PRO A 362 -34.78 0.30 -15.31
N GLY A 363 -34.64 0.73 -14.05
CA GLY A 363 -34.75 2.13 -13.65
C GLY A 363 -33.38 2.81 -13.64
N ASN A 364 -32.95 3.33 -14.79
CA ASN A 364 -31.79 4.23 -14.89
C ASN A 364 -32.07 5.51 -14.10
N THR A 365 -31.77 5.53 -12.80
CA THR A 365 -31.73 6.78 -12.07
C THR A 365 -30.55 7.59 -12.61
N PRO A 366 -30.78 8.76 -13.23
CA PRO A 366 -29.69 9.59 -13.70
C PRO A 366 -28.79 9.93 -12.52
N LEU A 367 -27.48 9.85 -12.73
CA LEU A 367 -26.48 10.31 -11.77
C LEU A 367 -26.72 11.80 -11.50
N ARG A 368 -27.38 12.11 -10.38
CA ARG A 368 -27.59 13.47 -9.92
C ARG A 368 -26.32 13.94 -9.24
N PHE A 369 -25.56 14.76 -9.94
CA PHE A 369 -24.36 15.38 -9.43
C PHE A 369 -24.69 16.76 -8.88
N SER A 370 -24.87 16.85 -7.57
CA SER A 370 -24.92 18.13 -6.86
C SER A 370 -23.55 18.41 -6.26
N LEU A 371 -22.87 19.47 -6.72
CA LEU A 371 -21.69 19.97 -6.02
C LEU A 371 -22.12 20.38 -4.60
N PRO A 372 -21.41 19.93 -3.56
CA PRO A 372 -21.70 20.30 -2.20
C PRO A 372 -21.22 21.71 -1.93
N MET A 373 -21.94 22.71 -2.44
CA MET A 373 -21.50 24.10 -2.32
C MET A 373 -22.64 25.01 -1.89
N VAL A 374 -22.35 25.76 -0.84
CA VAL A 374 -23.15 26.89 -0.36
C VAL A 374 -22.91 28.11 -1.25
N ASP A 375 -21.75 28.20 -1.92
CA ASP A 375 -21.39 29.32 -2.80
C ASP A 375 -20.46 28.86 -3.95
N ASN A 376 -21.00 28.73 -5.16
CA ASN A 376 -20.23 28.33 -6.35
C ASN A 376 -19.23 29.39 -6.82
N SER A 377 -19.26 30.62 -6.29
CA SER A 377 -18.37 31.71 -6.72
C SER A 377 -16.90 31.47 -6.41
N GLN A 378 -16.59 30.50 -5.53
CA GLN A 378 -15.23 30.15 -5.12
C GLN A 378 -14.55 29.13 -6.05
N ILE A 379 -15.27 28.54 -7.01
CA ILE A 379 -14.66 27.63 -7.98
C ILE A 379 -14.00 28.44 -9.09
N ARG A 380 -12.69 28.33 -9.21
CA ARG A 380 -11.92 28.92 -10.31
C ARG A 380 -12.13 28.15 -11.62
N GLU A 381 -12.13 26.82 -11.53
CA GLU A 381 -12.22 25.93 -12.68
C GLU A 381 -12.98 24.65 -12.31
N LEU A 382 -13.96 24.29 -13.14
CA LEU A 382 -14.67 23.02 -13.09
C LEU A 382 -14.40 22.27 -14.40
N SER A 383 -13.66 21.17 -14.34
CA SER A 383 -13.42 20.30 -15.48
C SER A 383 -14.16 18.97 -15.31
N ILE A 384 -14.72 18.47 -16.41
CA ILE A 384 -15.52 17.23 -16.40
C ILE A 384 -15.10 16.39 -17.60
N GLU A 385 -14.46 15.27 -17.30
CA GLU A 385 -14.03 14.27 -18.27
C GLU A 385 -14.95 13.05 -18.16
N ILE A 386 -15.59 12.71 -19.27
CA ILE A 386 -16.44 11.52 -19.37
C ILE A 386 -15.73 10.56 -20.30
N SER A 387 -15.28 9.44 -19.75
CA SER A 387 -14.72 8.34 -20.53
C SER A 387 -15.71 7.90 -21.60
N SER A 388 -15.21 7.61 -22.80
CA SER A 388 -16.02 7.07 -23.91
C SER A 388 -16.76 5.77 -23.56
N LYS A 389 -16.37 5.10 -22.48
CA LYS A 389 -17.01 3.89 -21.95
C LYS A 389 -18.19 4.16 -21.00
N ALA A 390 -18.42 5.40 -20.59
CA ALA A 390 -19.52 5.79 -19.71
C ALA A 390 -20.79 6.08 -20.53
N THR A 391 -21.50 5.03 -20.96
CA THR A 391 -22.80 5.18 -21.64
C THR A 391 -23.92 5.37 -20.61
N GLY A 392 -24.84 6.31 -20.85
CA GLY A 392 -26.01 6.54 -19.99
C GLY A 392 -25.87 7.65 -18.94
N TRP A 393 -24.77 8.40 -18.93
CA TRP A 393 -24.61 9.54 -18.03
C TRP A 393 -25.38 10.78 -18.53
N ARG A 394 -26.15 11.42 -17.65
CA ARG A 394 -26.76 12.73 -17.90
C ARG A 394 -26.37 13.68 -16.77
N PRO A 395 -25.50 14.68 -17.02
CA PRO A 395 -25.19 15.66 -16.01
C PRO A 395 -26.44 16.48 -15.67
N LEU A 396 -26.70 16.63 -14.37
CA LEU A 396 -27.67 17.59 -13.85
C LEU A 396 -26.92 18.51 -12.90
N PHE A 397 -26.36 19.60 -13.43
CA PHE A 397 -25.53 20.54 -12.64
C PHE A 397 -26.34 21.49 -11.77
N PHE A 398 -27.64 21.59 -12.01
CA PHE A 398 -28.51 22.52 -11.31
C PHE A 398 -29.74 21.77 -10.82
N PRO A 399 -30.17 22.01 -9.57
CA PRO A 399 -31.47 21.53 -9.12
C PRO A 399 -32.51 22.04 -10.12
N PHE A 400 -33.33 21.14 -10.65
CA PHE A 400 -34.57 21.57 -11.29
C PHE A 400 -35.32 22.36 -10.24
N ASP A 401 -35.55 23.66 -10.48
CA ASP A 401 -36.53 24.41 -9.72
C ASP A 401 -37.86 23.66 -9.91
N SER A 402 -38.23 22.85 -8.92
CA SER A 402 -39.47 22.07 -8.92
C SER A 402 -40.73 22.96 -8.85
N ARG A 403 -40.57 24.27 -9.03
CA ARG A 403 -41.62 25.28 -9.03
C ARG A 403 -42.18 25.63 -10.42
N SER A 404 -41.68 25.03 -11.51
CA SER A 404 -42.12 25.40 -12.87
C SER A 404 -43.22 24.50 -13.47
N HIS A 405 -43.90 23.66 -12.67
CA HIS A 405 -45.05 22.87 -13.13
C HIS A 405 -46.26 22.97 -12.18
N GLU A 406 -46.59 24.19 -11.76
CA GLU A 406 -47.98 24.60 -11.50
C GLU A 406 -48.32 25.65 -12.57
N VAL A 407 -48.62 25.18 -13.78
CA VAL A 407 -49.43 25.94 -14.72
C VAL A 407 -50.71 25.13 -14.87
N ASP A 408 -51.80 25.79 -14.51
CA ASP A 408 -53.17 25.32 -14.47
C ASP A 408 -53.55 24.41 -15.64
N ASP A 409 -54.20 23.30 -15.32
CA ASP A 409 -55.29 22.71 -16.12
C ASP A 409 -56.48 22.44 -15.19
#